data_AF-A0A5P6VRL1-F1
#
_entry.id   AF-A0A5P6VRL1-F1
#
_cell.length_a   1.000
_cell.length_b   1.000
_cell.length_c   1.000
_cell.angle_alpha   90.00
_cell.angle_beta   90.00
_cell.angle_gamma   90.00
#
_symmetry.space_group_name_H-M   'P 1'
#
loop_
_entity.id
_entity.type
_entity.pdbx_description
1 polymer ?
#
loop_
_entity_poly.entity_id
_entity_poly.type
_entity_poly.pdbx_seq_one_letter_code
_entity_poly.pdbx_strand_id
1 'polypeptide(L)'
;MAKDINVLIDTSGSMAEDCKNAAVKYLLNTIASYTAVNVKNYYLVGGKCEKADAIDGLKIAYAGQISVNAVNEYFREVVEGKTLLISDGCFDVDTERAISKHRDKVVCVAIGEDAMQSNLQHCSKNNRAYLAEDIIAAMSAC
;
A
#
# COMPACT_ATOMS: atom_id res chain seq x y z
N MET A 1 11.24 -20.63 3.05
CA MET A 1 10.90 -19.70 4.14
C MET A 1 9.87 -18.72 3.60
N ALA A 2 8.77 -18.49 4.33
CA ALA A 2 7.81 -17.46 3.94
C ALA A 2 8.50 -16.09 4.01
N LYS A 3 8.24 -15.23 3.02
CA LYS A 3 8.80 -13.88 3.02
C LYS A 3 8.01 -13.00 3.98
N ASP A 4 8.71 -12.20 4.78
CA ASP A 4 8.07 -11.21 5.66
C ASP A 4 7.76 -9.92 4.88
N ILE A 5 6.50 -9.51 4.89
CA ILE A 5 6.06 -8.24 4.29
C ILE A 5 5.28 -7.39 5.30
N ASN A 6 5.24 -6.10 5.03
CA ASN A 6 4.32 -5.15 5.62
C ASN A 6 3.34 -4.70 4.53
N VAL A 7 2.09 -4.47 4.90
CA VAL A 7 1.07 -3.96 3.99
C VAL A 7 0.80 -2.52 4.37
N LEU A 8 0.96 -1.61 3.41
CA LEU A 8 0.71 -0.18 3.56
C LEU A 8 -0.51 0.19 2.72
N ILE A 9 -1.55 0.70 3.38
CA ILE A 9 -2.85 0.96 2.76
C ILE A 9 -3.03 2.46 2.67
N ASP A 10 -3.20 2.97 1.46
CA ASP A 10 -3.58 4.35 1.21
C ASP A 10 -5.00 4.62 1.72
N THR A 11 -5.12 5.60 2.62
CA THR A 11 -6.40 6.05 3.20
C THR A 11 -6.76 7.48 2.80
N SER A 12 -6.22 7.97 1.69
CA SER A 12 -6.61 9.26 1.11
C SER A 12 -8.07 9.27 0.65
N GLY A 13 -8.59 10.46 0.37
CA GLY A 13 -9.97 10.64 -0.07
C GLY A 13 -10.26 10.02 -1.44
N SER A 14 -9.29 9.98 -2.36
CA SER A 14 -9.48 9.38 -3.69
C SER A 14 -9.76 7.88 -3.62
N MET A 15 -9.26 7.21 -2.58
CA MET A 15 -9.53 5.80 -2.29
C MET A 15 -10.97 5.54 -1.79
N ALA A 16 -11.75 6.58 -1.48
CA ALA A 16 -13.18 6.47 -1.15
C ALA A 16 -14.08 6.44 -2.40
N GLU A 17 -13.54 6.83 -3.56
CA GLU A 17 -14.28 6.96 -4.81
C GLU A 17 -14.43 5.61 -5.51
N ASP A 18 -15.40 5.49 -6.43
CA ASP A 18 -15.57 4.37 -7.36
C ASP A 18 -15.46 2.97 -6.76
N CYS A 19 -15.95 2.79 -5.52
CA CYS A 19 -15.89 1.54 -4.78
C CYS A 19 -14.46 0.98 -4.54
N LYS A 20 -13.41 1.81 -4.69
CA LYS A 20 -12.01 1.41 -4.44
C LYS A 20 -11.83 0.84 -3.02
N ASN A 21 -12.48 1.43 -2.03
CA ASN A 21 -12.51 0.95 -0.65
C ASN A 21 -13.02 -0.50 -0.51
N ALA A 22 -14.00 -0.93 -1.30
CA ALA A 22 -14.51 -2.29 -1.30
C ALA A 22 -13.48 -3.25 -1.91
N ALA A 23 -12.80 -2.85 -2.98
CA ALA A 23 -11.71 -3.62 -3.58
C ALA A 23 -10.57 -3.83 -2.58
N VAL A 24 -10.16 -2.79 -1.85
CA VAL A 24 -9.15 -2.89 -0.79
C VAL A 24 -9.55 -3.94 0.25
N LYS A 25 -10.81 -3.96 0.70
CA LYS A 25 -11.29 -4.97 1.67
C LYS A 25 -11.12 -6.40 1.15
N TYR A 26 -11.45 -6.66 -0.11
CA TYR A 26 -11.28 -8.00 -0.70
C TYR A 26 -9.80 -8.38 -0.87
N LEU A 27 -8.94 -7.43 -1.23
CA LEU A 27 -7.50 -7.64 -1.30
C LEU A 27 -6.92 -7.99 0.07
N LEU A 28 -7.31 -7.25 1.11
CA LEU A 28 -6.86 -7.50 2.47
C LEU A 28 -7.22 -8.92 2.94
N ASN A 29 -8.45 -9.38 2.67
CA ASN A 29 -8.86 -10.76 2.95
C ASN A 29 -8.01 -11.79 2.19
N THR A 30 -7.69 -11.49 0.93
CA THR A 30 -6.86 -12.37 0.08
C THR A 30 -5.43 -12.45 0.60
N ILE A 31 -4.84 -11.31 0.96
CA ILE A 31 -3.50 -11.19 1.55
C ILE A 31 -3.44 -11.96 2.87
N ALA A 32 -4.43 -11.79 3.75
CA ALA A 32 -4.49 -12.48 5.05
C ALA A 32 -4.61 -14.01 4.91
N SER A 33 -5.26 -14.47 3.84
CA SER A 33 -5.46 -15.91 3.57
C SER A 33 -4.28 -16.56 2.83
N TYR A 34 -3.31 -15.77 2.35
CA TYR A 34 -2.21 -16.27 1.52
C TYR A 34 -1.01 -16.71 2.35
N THR A 35 -0.84 -18.03 2.53
CA THR A 35 0.12 -18.61 3.49
C THR A 35 1.59 -18.59 3.04
N ALA A 36 1.87 -18.33 1.76
CA ALA A 36 3.25 -18.31 1.25
C ALA A 36 4.05 -17.06 1.69
N VAL A 37 3.36 -16.06 2.23
CA VAL A 37 3.91 -14.80 2.71
C VAL A 37 3.44 -14.58 4.14
N ASN A 38 4.32 -14.06 4.99
CA ASN A 38 4.01 -13.70 6.36
C ASN A 38 3.83 -12.18 6.45
N VAL A 39 2.59 -11.73 6.66
CA VAL A 39 2.33 -10.30 6.88
C VAL A 39 2.62 -9.96 8.33
N LYS A 40 3.66 -9.16 8.56
CA LYS A 40 4.02 -8.74 9.92
C LYS A 40 3.08 -7.68 10.46
N ASN A 41 2.74 -6.71 9.62
CA ASN A 41 2.00 -5.52 10.05
C ASN A 41 1.16 -4.98 8.89
N TYR A 42 0.02 -4.39 9.27
CA TYR A 42 -0.80 -3.55 8.39
C TYR A 42 -0.68 -2.11 8.87
N TYR A 43 -0.48 -1.18 7.94
CA TYR A 43 -0.40 0.24 8.21
C TYR A 43 -1.39 0.99 7.32
N LEU A 44 -2.02 1.99 7.90
CA LEU A 44 -2.89 2.96 7.24
C LEU A 44 -2.09 4.24 7.03
N VAL A 45 -2.00 4.73 5.80
CA VAL A 45 -1.27 5.95 5.47
C VAL A 45 -2.19 6.95 4.78
N GLY A 46 -2.39 8.09 5.44
CA GLY A 46 -3.13 9.23 4.94
C GLY A 46 -2.50 10.50 5.49
N GLY A 47 -3.28 11.36 6.13
CA GLY A 47 -2.74 12.53 6.83
C GLY A 47 -1.74 12.16 7.95
N LYS A 48 -1.85 10.95 8.50
CA LYS A 48 -0.98 10.33 9.51
C LYS A 48 -0.71 8.86 9.14
N CYS A 49 0.31 8.26 9.75
CA CYS A 49 0.57 6.83 9.67
C CYS A 49 0.05 6.13 10.94
N GLU A 50 -0.75 5.08 10.78
CA GLU A 50 -1.28 4.31 11.89
C GLU A 50 -1.08 2.82 11.64
N LYS A 51 -0.54 2.12 12.64
CA LYS A 51 -0.49 0.66 12.62
C LYS A 51 -1.86 0.10 12.99
N ALA A 52 -2.36 -0.84 12.21
CA ALA A 52 -3.59 -1.56 12.53
C ALA A 52 -3.28 -2.77 13.42
N ASP A 53 -4.00 -2.91 14.54
CA ASP A 53 -3.83 -4.00 15.49
C ASP A 53 -4.40 -5.33 14.96
N ALA A 54 -5.49 -5.27 14.20
CA ALA A 54 -6.13 -6.41 13.58
C ALA A 54 -6.76 -6.02 12.23
N ILE A 55 -6.69 -6.95 11.28
CA ILE A 55 -7.34 -6.84 9.97
C ILE A 55 -8.83 -7.22 10.05
N ASP A 56 -9.20 -8.15 10.93
CA ASP A 56 -10.57 -8.59 11.10
C ASP A 56 -11.45 -7.45 11.62
N GLY A 57 -12.40 -7.02 10.81
CA GLY A 57 -13.29 -5.90 11.13
C GLY A 57 -12.63 -4.52 11.06
N LEU A 58 -11.45 -4.40 10.44
CA LEU A 58 -10.75 -3.14 10.25
C LEU A 58 -11.65 -2.12 9.55
N LYS A 59 -11.93 -1.01 10.24
CA LYS A 59 -12.68 0.12 9.69
C LYS A 59 -11.70 1.17 9.21
N ILE A 60 -11.56 1.30 7.91
CA ILE A 60 -10.67 2.29 7.29
C ILE A 60 -11.49 3.56 7.01
N ALA A 61 -11.03 4.68 7.57
CA ALA A 61 -11.58 6.00 7.25
C ALA A 61 -10.74 6.61 6.11
N TYR A 62 -11.39 6.89 4.99
CA TYR A 62 -10.75 7.46 3.80
C TYR A 62 -11.00 8.96 3.75
N ALA A 63 -9.93 9.77 3.81
CA ALA A 63 -10.04 11.22 3.79
C ALA A 63 -8.71 11.91 3.47
N GLY A 64 -8.80 13.12 2.92
CA GLY A 64 -7.65 14.01 2.71
C GLY A 64 -6.63 13.44 1.72
N GLN A 65 -5.37 13.79 1.92
CA GLN A 65 -4.24 13.31 1.12
C GLN A 65 -3.23 12.61 2.03
N ILE A 66 -2.40 11.75 1.43
CA ILE A 66 -1.22 11.23 2.11
C ILE A 66 -0.29 12.40 2.43
N SER A 67 0.22 12.44 3.66
CA SER A 67 1.25 13.41 4.04
C SER A 67 2.65 12.81 3.93
N VAL A 68 3.62 13.64 3.51
CA VAL A 68 5.05 13.30 3.51
C VAL A 68 5.51 12.84 4.89
N ASN A 69 4.99 13.44 5.96
CA ASN A 69 5.32 13.07 7.33
C ASN A 69 4.85 11.65 7.65
N ALA A 70 3.62 11.28 7.27
CA ALA A 70 3.10 9.93 7.46
C ALA A 70 3.95 8.88 6.74
N VAL A 71 4.35 9.15 5.49
CA VAL A 71 5.25 8.27 4.72
C VAL A 71 6.61 8.12 5.42
N ASN A 72 7.20 9.23 5.88
CA ASN A 72 8.47 9.20 6.58
C ASN A 72 8.38 8.48 7.93
N GLU A 73 7.29 8.64 8.68
CA GLU A 73 7.02 7.92 9.92
C GLU A 73 6.95 6.41 9.67
N TYR A 74 6.19 5.97 8.66
CA TYR A 74 6.11 4.57 8.27
C TYR A 74 7.50 3.96 7.99
N PHE A 75 8.30 4.60 7.14
CA PHE A 75 9.62 4.08 6.77
C PHE A 75 10.68 4.22 7.88
N ARG A 76 10.45 5.06 8.90
CA ARG A 76 11.27 5.08 10.12
C ARG A 76 10.94 3.91 11.05
N GLU A 77 9.66 3.54 11.15
CA GLU A 77 9.20 2.43 11.97
C GLU A 77 9.55 1.07 11.34
N VAL A 78 9.34 0.95 10.03
CA VAL A 78 9.63 -0.27 9.26
C VAL A 78 11.06 -0.26 8.75
N VAL A 79 11.98 -0.64 9.64
CA VAL A 79 13.43 -0.72 9.32
C VAL A 79 13.72 -1.88 8.36
N GLU A 80 13.03 -3.03 8.57
CA GLU A 80 13.23 -4.28 7.84
C GLU A 80 11.95 -4.79 7.18
N GLY A 81 12.12 -5.52 6.08
CA GLY A 81 11.03 -6.12 5.31
C GLY A 81 10.66 -5.34 4.06
N LYS A 82 9.78 -5.97 3.28
CA LYS A 82 9.25 -5.42 2.02
C LYS A 82 7.88 -4.82 2.29
N THR A 83 7.52 -3.80 1.54
CA THR A 83 6.24 -3.09 1.66
C THR A 83 5.40 -3.39 0.44
N LEU A 84 4.19 -3.90 0.65
CA LEU A 84 3.14 -3.95 -0.36
C LEU A 84 2.26 -2.71 -0.18
N LEU A 85 2.37 -1.75 -1.10
CA LEU A 85 1.57 -0.52 -1.08
C LEU A 85 0.30 -0.71 -1.92
N ILE A 86 -0.86 -0.52 -1.29
CA ILE A 86 -2.18 -0.58 -1.94
C ILE A 86 -2.67 0.86 -2.10
N SER A 87 -2.78 1.36 -3.34
CA SER A 87 -3.12 2.76 -3.63
C SER A 87 -3.60 2.95 -5.07
N ASP A 88 -4.34 4.03 -5.33
CA ASP A 88 -4.64 4.50 -6.68
C ASP A 88 -3.54 5.40 -7.27
N GLY A 89 -2.53 5.77 -6.49
CA GLY A 89 -1.38 6.56 -6.95
C GLY A 89 -1.63 8.06 -7.08
N CYS A 90 -2.77 8.57 -6.58
CA CYS A 90 -3.12 9.98 -6.60
C CYS A 90 -2.30 10.81 -5.58
N PHE A 91 -0.98 10.70 -5.66
CA PHE A 91 -0.02 11.39 -4.79
C PHE A 91 0.28 12.80 -5.30
N ASP A 92 0.57 13.71 -4.38
CA ASP A 92 1.33 14.91 -4.74
C ASP A 92 2.81 14.55 -5.00
N VAL A 93 3.51 15.49 -5.63
CA VAL A 93 4.91 15.31 -6.06
C VAL A 93 5.85 15.04 -4.88
N ASP A 94 5.60 15.65 -3.72
CA ASP A 94 6.47 15.49 -2.56
C ASP A 94 6.28 14.13 -1.90
N THR A 95 5.05 13.63 -1.87
CA THR A 95 4.66 12.30 -1.39
C THR A 95 5.21 11.21 -2.31
N GLU A 96 5.04 11.35 -3.63
CA GLU A 96 5.67 10.45 -4.61
C GLU A 96 7.20 10.40 -4.41
N ARG A 97 7.83 11.57 -4.22
CA ARG A 97 9.26 11.66 -3.94
C ARG A 97 9.63 11.01 -2.61
N ALA A 98 8.79 11.10 -1.58
CA ALA A 98 9.03 10.46 -0.30
C ALA A 98 8.99 8.93 -0.42
N ILE A 99 7.99 8.38 -1.11
CA ILE A 99 7.85 6.92 -1.31
C ILE A 99 8.95 6.38 -2.22
N SER A 100 9.25 7.06 -3.33
CA SER A 100 10.23 6.60 -4.32
C SER A 100 11.67 6.51 -3.79
N LYS A 101 12.04 7.24 -2.73
CA LYS A 101 13.31 7.04 -1.99
C LYS A 101 13.46 5.63 -1.43
N HIS A 102 12.34 4.93 -1.22
CA HIS A 102 12.28 3.58 -0.68
C HIS A 102 11.83 2.54 -1.73
N ARG A 103 11.78 2.91 -3.03
CA ARG A 103 11.21 2.07 -4.09
C ARG A 103 11.76 0.64 -4.15
N ASP A 104 13.03 0.41 -3.80
CA ASP A 104 13.63 -0.94 -3.81
C ASP A 104 13.01 -1.90 -2.78
N LYS A 105 12.30 -1.34 -1.79
CA LYS A 105 11.54 -2.08 -0.76
C LYS A 105 10.04 -2.08 -1.01
N VAL A 106 9.52 -1.32 -1.97
CA VAL A 106 8.08 -1.13 -2.19
C VAL A 106 7.62 -1.89 -3.44
N VAL A 107 6.50 -2.57 -3.34
CA VAL A 107 5.76 -3.11 -4.48
C VAL A 107 4.36 -2.49 -4.44
N CYS A 108 4.00 -1.77 -5.50
CA CYS A 108 2.72 -1.10 -5.59
C CYS A 108 1.65 -1.99 -6.25
N VAL A 109 0.43 -1.93 -5.70
CA VAL A 109 -0.80 -2.50 -6.25
C VAL A 109 -1.75 -1.36 -6.54
N ALA A 110 -2.11 -1.22 -7.82
CA ALA A 110 -3.01 -0.20 -8.34
C ALA A 110 -4.48 -0.56 -8.05
N ILE A 111 -5.23 0.39 -7.50
CA ILE A 111 -6.65 0.27 -7.19
C ILE A 111 -7.46 1.28 -7.98
N GLY A 112 -8.51 0.81 -8.65
CA GLY A 112 -9.36 1.63 -9.53
C GLY A 112 -8.88 1.64 -10.98
N GLU A 113 -9.82 1.89 -11.90
CA GLU A 113 -9.53 2.00 -13.34
C GLU A 113 -8.78 3.31 -13.66
N ASP A 114 -8.99 4.32 -12.84
CA ASP A 114 -8.38 5.66 -12.91
C ASP A 114 -7.02 5.75 -12.20
N ALA A 115 -6.48 4.63 -11.71
CA ALA A 115 -5.22 4.62 -10.98
C ALA A 115 -4.08 5.26 -11.80
N MET A 116 -3.35 6.17 -11.16
CA MET A 116 -2.18 6.86 -11.72
C MET A 116 -0.98 5.92 -11.77
N GLN A 117 -0.99 4.99 -12.73
CA GLN A 117 0.01 3.93 -12.85
C GLN A 117 1.45 4.45 -12.94
N SER A 118 1.69 5.59 -13.61
CA SER A 118 3.03 6.19 -13.71
C SER A 118 3.62 6.51 -12.33
N ASN A 119 2.81 7.10 -11.45
CA ASN A 119 3.22 7.47 -10.10
C ASN A 119 3.51 6.22 -9.26
N LEU A 120 2.63 5.21 -9.36
CA LEU A 120 2.81 3.92 -8.69
C LEU A 120 4.06 3.20 -9.17
N GLN A 121 4.35 3.24 -10.48
CA GLN A 121 5.56 2.66 -11.06
C GLN A 121 6.81 3.37 -10.52
N HIS A 122 6.85 4.70 -10.50
CA HIS A 122 7.99 5.44 -9.92
C HIS A 122 8.24 5.12 -8.44
N CYS A 123 7.18 4.83 -7.70
CA CYS A 123 7.24 4.44 -6.29
C CYS A 123 7.59 2.97 -6.06
N SER A 124 7.50 2.13 -7.09
CA SER A 124 7.60 0.67 -6.98
C SER A 124 8.94 0.14 -7.49
N LYS A 125 9.37 -0.98 -6.90
CA LYS A 125 10.55 -1.73 -7.33
C LYS A 125 10.45 -2.09 -8.81
N ASN A 126 11.56 -1.94 -9.52
CA ASN A 126 11.68 -2.20 -10.96
C ASN A 126 10.72 -1.39 -11.84
N ASN A 127 10.22 -0.24 -11.35
CA ASN A 127 9.25 0.59 -12.05
C ASN A 127 7.98 -0.18 -12.47
N ARG A 128 7.51 -1.12 -11.64
CA ARG A 128 6.35 -1.97 -11.95
C ARG A 128 5.26 -1.82 -10.89
N ALA A 129 4.08 -1.37 -11.31
CA ALA A 129 2.85 -1.48 -10.55
C ALA A 129 2.09 -2.74 -10.97
N TYR A 130 1.49 -3.44 -10.01
CA TYR A 130 0.62 -4.60 -10.26
C TYR A 130 -0.83 -4.14 -10.21
N LEU A 131 -1.71 -4.81 -10.96
CA LEU A 131 -3.15 -4.58 -10.82
C LEU A 131 -3.67 -5.31 -9.57
N ALA A 132 -4.84 -4.91 -9.08
CA ALA A 132 -5.51 -5.57 -7.95
C ALA A 132 -5.67 -7.08 -8.18
N GLU A 133 -6.02 -7.50 -9.41
CA GLU A 133 -6.15 -8.90 -9.80
C GLU A 133 -4.84 -9.70 -9.73
N ASP A 134 -3.69 -9.02 -9.80
CA ASP A 134 -2.35 -9.61 -9.75
C ASP A 134 -1.76 -9.67 -8.32
N ILE A 135 -2.59 -9.56 -7.28
CA ILE A 135 -2.12 -9.43 -5.89
C ILE A 135 -1.16 -10.55 -5.44
N ILE A 136 -1.36 -11.78 -5.91
CA ILE A 136 -0.47 -12.92 -5.60
C ILE A 136 0.92 -12.71 -6.21
N ALA A 137 0.98 -12.22 -7.46
CA ALA A 137 2.24 -11.90 -8.11
C ALA A 137 2.94 -10.71 -7.43
N ALA A 138 2.17 -9.70 -7.00
CA ALA A 138 2.68 -8.56 -6.25
C ALA A 138 3.31 -9.01 -4.91
N MET A 139 2.60 -9.83 -4.12
CA MET A 139 3.11 -10.39 -2.87
C MET A 139 4.37 -11.25 -3.07
N SER A 140 4.45 -11.98 -4.19
CA SER A 140 5.63 -12.78 -4.52
C SER A 140 6.85 -11.93 -4.91
N ALA A 141 6.60 -10.74 -5.48
CA ALA A 141 7.61 -9.80 -5.95
C ALA A 141 8.23 -8.92 -4.85
N CYS A 142 7.55 -8.82 -3.69
CA CYS A 142 8.14 -8.32 -2.45
C CYS A 142 9.44 -9.11 -2.15
#